data_AF-A0A085LW19-F1
#
_entry.id   AF-A0A085LW19-F1
#
_cell.length_a   1.000
_cell.length_b   1.000
_cell.length_c   1.000
_cell.angle_alpha   90.00
_cell.angle_beta   90.00
_cell.angle_gamma   90.00
#
_symmetry.space_group_name_H-M   'P 1'
#
loop_
_entity.id
_entity.type
_entity.pdbx_description
1 polymer ?
#
loop_
_entity_poly.entity_id
_entity_poly.type
_entity_poly.pdbx_seq_one_letter_code
_entity_poly.pdbx_strand_id
1 'polypeptide(L)'
;MSSTNTTTMGSENAVSLKLPVFWTSQPQVWFEQAEAQFHIRQITADTTMYYYVVSALDQDTAGRIIDFLRQPPATDKYKAIKTLLTTLFAPNETERAARLLHMDGLGDRTPSQLISEMLALLDGHEPCFLFRQIFLEQIPIDIRLLLTDTSLKDPRQLAIHADALWQAKQQDLVTINPVRTQRRNISPSQRPLKVNNTKWCFYHQKWGPKARNCRPPCEYPGNEQASRQ
;
A
#
# COMPACT_ATOMS: atom_id res chain seq x y z
N MET A 1 -17.94 -75.60 26.51
CA MET A 1 -18.82 -74.45 26.22
C MET A 1 -18.05 -73.20 26.62
N SER A 2 -17.32 -72.60 25.68
CA SER A 2 -16.49 -71.42 25.95
C SER A 2 -16.98 -70.29 25.06
N SER A 3 -17.63 -69.31 25.70
CA SER A 3 -18.09 -68.08 25.09
C SER A 3 -16.91 -67.12 25.00
N THR A 4 -16.51 -66.73 23.79
CA THR A 4 -15.51 -65.68 23.57
C THR A 4 -16.22 -64.36 23.28
N ASN A 5 -16.00 -63.39 24.17
CA ASN A 5 -16.43 -61.99 24.08
C ASN A 5 -16.00 -61.35 22.76
N THR A 6 -16.97 -60.79 22.04
CA THR A 6 -16.75 -59.83 20.97
C THR A 6 -16.40 -58.48 21.58
N THR A 7 -15.12 -58.13 21.55
CA THR A 7 -14.62 -56.80 21.92
C THR A 7 -15.07 -55.80 20.87
N THR A 8 -16.05 -54.97 21.25
CA THR A 8 -16.42 -53.72 20.60
C THR A 8 -15.18 -52.85 20.39
N MET A 9 -14.74 -52.70 19.14
CA MET A 9 -13.69 -51.74 18.79
C MET A 9 -14.26 -50.33 18.92
N GLY A 10 -13.71 -49.60 19.88
CA GLY A 10 -14.09 -48.24 20.23
C GLY A 10 -13.84 -47.26 19.10
N SER A 11 -14.83 -46.39 18.89
CA SER A 11 -14.71 -45.12 18.20
C SER A 11 -13.67 -44.26 18.94
N GLU A 12 -12.50 -44.08 18.36
CA GLU A 12 -11.51 -43.13 18.85
C GLU A 12 -11.93 -41.70 18.46
N ASN A 13 -12.24 -40.92 19.49
CA ASN A 13 -12.56 -39.50 19.53
C ASN A 13 -12.03 -38.67 18.34
N ALA A 14 -12.88 -38.45 17.33
CA ALA A 14 -12.67 -37.37 16.37
C ALA A 14 -12.96 -36.03 17.07
N VAL A 15 -11.90 -35.38 17.56
CA VAL A 15 -11.97 -33.95 17.93
C VAL A 15 -12.52 -33.19 16.71
N SER A 16 -13.67 -32.54 16.84
CA SER A 16 -14.30 -31.87 15.70
C SER A 16 -13.36 -30.80 15.13
N LEU A 17 -12.74 -31.09 13.99
CA LEU A 17 -11.98 -30.12 13.23
C LEU A 17 -12.87 -29.60 12.11
N LYS A 18 -13.07 -28.29 12.07
CA LYS A 18 -13.73 -27.64 10.94
C LYS A 18 -12.70 -26.75 10.26
N LEU A 19 -12.32 -27.12 9.05
CA LEU A 19 -11.45 -26.29 8.23
C LEU A 19 -12.26 -25.16 7.58
N PRO A 20 -11.65 -23.99 7.34
CA PRO A 20 -12.25 -22.96 6.50
C PRO A 20 -12.38 -23.46 5.05
N VAL A 21 -13.30 -22.86 4.29
CA VAL A 21 -13.42 -23.12 2.85
C VAL A 21 -12.08 -22.90 2.16
N PHE A 22 -11.75 -23.76 1.20
CA PHE A 22 -10.50 -23.70 0.44
C PHE A 22 -10.29 -22.36 -0.26
N TRP A 23 -9.06 -21.83 -0.20
CA TRP A 23 -8.71 -20.53 -0.80
C TRP A 23 -8.03 -20.72 -2.16
N THR A 24 -8.79 -20.60 -3.24
CA THR A 24 -8.27 -20.70 -4.61
C THR A 24 -7.27 -19.59 -4.95
N SER A 25 -7.36 -18.42 -4.33
CA SER A 25 -6.39 -17.33 -4.54
C SER A 25 -5.06 -17.53 -3.81
N GLN A 26 -5.03 -18.32 -2.74
CA GLN A 26 -3.85 -18.54 -1.89
C GLN A 26 -3.81 -19.99 -1.37
N PRO A 27 -3.67 -20.99 -2.26
CA PRO A 27 -3.79 -22.39 -1.91
C PRO A 27 -2.70 -22.85 -0.93
N GLN A 28 -1.45 -22.36 -1.10
CA GLN A 28 -0.35 -22.72 -0.20
C GLN A 28 -0.61 -22.29 1.24
N VAL A 29 -1.00 -21.03 1.46
CA VAL A 29 -1.28 -20.48 2.80
C VAL A 29 -2.39 -21.27 3.49
N TRP A 30 -3.44 -21.64 2.74
CA TRP A 30 -4.53 -22.46 3.27
C TRP A 30 -4.04 -23.83 3.76
N PHE A 31 -3.15 -24.49 3.00
CA PHE A 31 -2.59 -25.78 3.41
C PHE A 31 -1.68 -25.67 4.64
N GLU A 32 -0.84 -24.65 4.73
CA GLU A 32 -0.02 -24.39 5.92
C GLU A 32 -0.90 -24.24 7.18
N GLN A 33 -2.02 -23.52 7.04
CA GLN A 33 -2.97 -23.36 8.14
C GLN A 33 -3.71 -24.67 8.47
N ALA A 34 -4.13 -25.44 7.47
CA ALA A 34 -4.78 -26.73 7.67
C ALA A 34 -3.84 -27.73 8.37
N GLU A 35 -2.58 -27.78 7.96
CA GLU A 35 -1.55 -28.66 8.54
C GLU A 35 -1.24 -28.29 10.00
N ALA A 36 -1.19 -27.00 10.33
CA ALA A 36 -1.10 -26.56 11.71
C ALA A 36 -2.29 -27.07 12.55
N GLN A 37 -3.52 -27.04 12.00
CA GLN A 37 -4.71 -27.56 12.69
C GLN A 37 -4.68 -29.08 12.86
N PHE A 38 -4.17 -29.83 11.87
CA PHE A 38 -3.96 -31.28 11.97
C PHE A 38 -2.93 -31.61 13.05
N HIS A 39 -1.80 -30.91 13.04
CA HIS A 39 -0.73 -31.09 14.02
C HIS A 39 -1.21 -30.85 15.45
N ILE A 40 -1.92 -29.74 15.71
CA ILE A 40 -2.47 -29.41 17.03
C ILE A 40 -3.41 -30.52 17.54
N ARG A 41 -4.15 -31.19 16.64
CA ARG A 41 -5.11 -32.25 16.98
C ARG A 41 -4.55 -33.66 16.84
N GLN A 42 -3.25 -33.81 16.58
CA GLN A 42 -2.60 -35.11 16.38
C GLN A 42 -3.25 -35.95 15.26
N ILE A 43 -3.79 -35.27 14.25
CA ILE A 43 -4.33 -35.94 13.06
C ILE A 43 -3.15 -36.24 12.13
N THR A 44 -2.73 -37.51 12.11
CA THR A 44 -1.57 -37.97 11.33
C THR A 44 -1.95 -38.93 10.21
N ALA A 45 -3.15 -39.51 10.25
CA ALA A 45 -3.62 -40.45 9.24
C ALA A 45 -3.90 -39.73 7.90
N ASP A 46 -3.19 -40.14 6.84
CA ASP A 46 -3.30 -39.61 5.47
C ASP A 46 -4.75 -39.54 4.98
N THR A 47 -5.50 -40.63 5.17
CA THR A 47 -6.90 -40.69 4.73
C THR A 47 -7.79 -39.72 5.50
N THR A 48 -7.54 -39.50 6.79
CA THR A 48 -8.29 -38.52 7.60
C THR A 48 -8.01 -37.09 7.14
N MET A 49 -6.73 -36.75 6.92
CA MET A 49 -6.34 -35.43 6.40
C MET A 49 -6.95 -35.19 5.01
N TYR A 50 -6.93 -36.19 4.13
CA TYR A 50 -7.58 -36.15 2.82
C TYR A 50 -9.06 -35.80 2.92
N TYR A 51 -9.84 -36.49 3.77
CA TYR A 51 -11.27 -36.21 3.89
C TYR A 51 -11.57 -34.84 4.48
N TYR A 52 -10.74 -34.35 5.40
CA TYR A 52 -10.84 -32.97 5.88
C TYR A 52 -10.64 -31.95 4.74
N VAL A 53 -9.65 -32.16 3.87
CA VAL A 53 -9.44 -31.30 2.69
C VAL A 53 -10.66 -31.36 1.76
N VAL A 54 -11.16 -32.56 1.44
CA VAL A 54 -12.34 -32.73 0.58
C VAL A 54 -13.56 -32.01 1.16
N SER A 55 -13.78 -32.09 2.48
CA SER A 55 -14.88 -31.40 3.16
C SER A 55 -14.80 -29.88 3.15
N ALA A 56 -13.59 -29.34 2.90
CA ALA A 56 -13.35 -27.91 2.86
C ALA A 56 -13.48 -27.31 1.44
N LEU A 57 -13.65 -28.14 0.42
CA LEU A 57 -13.83 -27.68 -0.96
C LEU A 57 -15.23 -27.13 -1.19
N ASP A 58 -15.32 -26.02 -1.91
CA ASP A 58 -16.58 -25.53 -2.43
C ASP A 58 -17.03 -26.34 -3.66
N GLN A 59 -18.26 -26.11 -4.11
CA GLN A 59 -18.85 -26.84 -5.24
C GLN A 59 -18.04 -26.66 -6.53
N ASP A 60 -17.56 -25.44 -6.80
CA ASP A 60 -16.81 -25.12 -8.01
C ASP A 60 -15.44 -25.80 -8.03
N THR A 61 -14.72 -25.79 -6.91
CA THR A 61 -13.41 -26.45 -6.78
C THR A 61 -13.57 -27.97 -6.83
N ALA A 62 -14.53 -28.54 -6.10
CA ALA A 62 -14.80 -29.97 -6.12
C ALA A 62 -15.20 -30.45 -7.52
N GLY A 63 -15.97 -29.65 -8.26
CA GLY A 63 -16.33 -29.93 -9.66
C GLY A 63 -15.12 -29.99 -10.59
N ARG A 64 -14.13 -29.10 -10.40
CA ARG A 64 -12.90 -29.06 -11.22
C ARG A 64 -11.99 -30.27 -11.02
N ILE A 65 -12.02 -30.90 -9.85
CA ILE A 65 -11.17 -32.06 -9.52
C ILE A 65 -11.98 -33.36 -9.35
N ILE A 66 -13.19 -33.43 -9.93
CA ILE A 66 -14.11 -34.55 -9.73
C ILE A 66 -13.52 -35.91 -10.15
N ASP A 67 -12.68 -35.93 -11.19
CA ASP A 67 -12.04 -37.17 -11.65
C ASP A 67 -11.06 -37.71 -10.60
N PHE A 68 -10.32 -36.82 -9.95
CA PHE A 68 -9.46 -37.18 -8.82
C PHE A 68 -10.28 -37.66 -7.61
N LEU A 69 -11.39 -36.99 -7.30
CA LEU A 69 -12.26 -37.39 -6.18
C LEU A 69 -12.95 -38.74 -6.41
N ARG A 70 -13.26 -39.10 -7.66
CA ARG A 70 -13.83 -40.40 -8.05
C ARG A 70 -12.80 -41.51 -7.97
N GLN A 71 -11.55 -41.23 -8.32
CA GLN A 71 -10.46 -42.21 -8.37
C GLN A 71 -9.23 -41.69 -7.60
N PRO A 72 -9.33 -41.59 -6.26
CA PRO A 72 -8.19 -41.14 -5.46
C PRO A 72 -7.08 -42.20 -5.47
N PRO A 73 -5.80 -41.79 -5.37
CA PRO A 73 -4.68 -42.71 -5.21
C PRO A 73 -4.84 -43.66 -4.01
N ALA A 74 -4.25 -44.85 -4.09
CA ALA A 74 -4.31 -45.84 -3.01
C ALA A 74 -3.53 -45.39 -1.76
N THR A 75 -2.40 -44.71 -1.97
CA THR A 75 -1.49 -44.19 -0.94
C THR A 75 -1.23 -42.71 -1.17
N ASP A 76 -0.74 -42.00 -0.15
CA ASP A 76 -0.38 -40.58 -0.22
C ASP A 76 -1.51 -39.67 -0.74
N LYS A 77 -2.76 -39.96 -0.37
CA LYS A 77 -3.95 -39.22 -0.86
C LYS A 77 -3.86 -37.75 -0.52
N TYR A 78 -3.43 -37.44 0.71
CA TYR A 78 -3.28 -36.08 1.18
C TYR A 78 -2.21 -35.33 0.37
N LYS A 79 -1.05 -35.95 0.19
CA LYS A 79 0.04 -35.35 -0.59
C LYS A 79 -0.37 -35.14 -2.05
N ALA A 80 -1.07 -36.12 -2.65
CA ALA A 80 -1.56 -36.04 -4.01
C ALA A 80 -2.60 -34.93 -4.20
N ILE A 81 -3.60 -34.81 -3.31
CA ILE A 81 -4.60 -33.73 -3.41
C ILE A 81 -3.99 -32.36 -3.12
N LYS A 82 -3.06 -32.26 -2.16
CA LYS A 82 -2.32 -31.02 -1.89
C LYS A 82 -1.60 -30.55 -3.13
N THR A 83 -0.82 -31.43 -3.76
CA THR A 83 -0.06 -31.14 -4.97
C THR A 83 -0.98 -30.76 -6.13
N LEU A 84 -2.08 -31.49 -6.34
CA LEU A 84 -3.05 -31.20 -7.39
C LEU A 84 -3.64 -29.80 -7.21
N LEU A 85 -4.15 -29.48 -6.01
CA LEU A 85 -4.80 -28.20 -5.74
C LEU A 85 -3.81 -27.03 -5.77
N THR A 86 -2.60 -27.19 -5.23
CA THR A 86 -1.59 -26.14 -5.31
C THR A 86 -1.14 -25.91 -6.75
N THR A 87 -1.05 -26.94 -7.58
CA THR A 87 -0.64 -26.80 -9.00
C THR A 87 -1.76 -26.20 -9.84
N LEU A 88 -3.01 -26.64 -9.61
CA LEU A 88 -4.17 -26.21 -10.39
C LEU A 88 -4.52 -24.73 -10.16
N PHE A 89 -4.25 -24.21 -8.96
CA PHE A 89 -4.51 -22.82 -8.58
C PHE A 89 -3.24 -21.98 -8.36
N ALA A 90 -2.06 -22.51 -8.67
CA ALA A 90 -0.84 -21.70 -8.66
C ALA A 90 -0.91 -20.65 -9.77
N PRO A 91 -0.60 -19.37 -9.49
CA PRO A 91 -0.38 -18.41 -10.56
C PRO A 91 0.82 -18.87 -11.38
N ASN A 92 0.64 -18.94 -12.71
CA ASN A 92 1.74 -19.29 -13.60
C ASN A 92 2.83 -18.20 -13.56
N GLU A 93 4.04 -18.53 -14.02
CA GLU A 93 5.19 -17.61 -13.98
C GLU A 93 4.88 -16.27 -14.66
N THR A 94 4.16 -16.29 -15.79
CA THR A 94 3.75 -15.09 -16.52
C THR A 94 2.82 -14.19 -15.71
N GLU A 95 1.86 -14.76 -14.99
CA GLU A 95 0.95 -14.02 -14.13
C GLU A 95 1.69 -13.40 -12.94
N ARG A 96 2.61 -14.15 -12.32
CA ARG A 96 3.46 -13.64 -11.23
C ARG A 96 4.33 -12.49 -11.72
N ALA A 97 4.98 -12.64 -12.88
CA ALA A 97 5.77 -11.59 -13.50
C ALA A 97 4.93 -10.36 -13.86
N ALA A 98 3.73 -10.56 -14.44
CA ALA A 98 2.82 -9.47 -14.77
C ALA A 98 2.41 -8.68 -13.52
N ARG A 99 2.11 -9.36 -12.40
CA ARG A 99 1.82 -8.71 -11.11
C ARG A 99 3.01 -7.93 -10.57
N LEU A 100 4.22 -8.49 -10.67
CA LEU A 100 5.46 -7.80 -10.28
C LEU A 100 5.69 -6.51 -11.10
N LEU A 101 5.43 -6.55 -12.41
CA LEU A 101 5.65 -5.41 -13.30
C LEU A 101 4.56 -4.32 -13.18
N HIS A 102 3.33 -4.70 -12.88
CA HIS A 102 2.17 -3.80 -12.83
C HIS A 102 1.68 -3.58 -11.40
N MET A 103 2.59 -3.29 -10.47
CA MET A 103 2.21 -2.91 -9.11
C MET A 103 1.73 -1.45 -9.06
N ASP A 104 0.74 -1.18 -8.21
CA ASP A 104 0.12 0.14 -8.05
C ASP A 104 0.89 1.08 -7.10
N GLY A 105 2.23 1.06 -7.14
CA GLY A 105 3.08 1.85 -6.24
C GLY A 105 2.99 1.39 -4.79
N LEU A 106 3.33 2.29 -3.86
CA LEU A 106 3.32 1.98 -2.42
C LEU A 106 1.90 1.96 -1.82
N GLY A 107 1.03 2.90 -2.21
CA GLY A 107 -0.30 3.06 -1.62
C GLY A 107 -0.24 3.35 -0.12
N ASP A 108 -1.13 2.71 0.66
CA ASP A 108 -1.17 2.80 2.13
C ASP A 108 -0.18 1.85 2.85
N ARG A 109 0.58 1.05 2.08
CA ARG A 109 1.52 0.06 2.63
C ARG A 109 2.81 0.73 3.09
N THR A 110 3.52 0.08 4.01
CA THR A 110 4.93 0.39 4.26
C THR A 110 5.82 -0.26 3.20
N PRO A 111 7.01 0.30 2.92
CA PRO A 111 7.99 -0.36 2.05
C PRO A 111 8.29 -1.83 2.41
N SER A 112 8.34 -2.18 3.69
CA SER A 112 8.51 -3.57 4.16
C SER A 112 7.33 -4.49 3.84
N GLN A 113 6.10 -3.99 3.92
CA GLN A 113 4.91 -4.74 3.50
C GLN A 113 4.95 -4.99 1.99
N LEU A 114 5.23 -3.93 1.21
CA LEU A 114 5.35 -4.03 -0.24
C LEU A 114 6.41 -5.07 -0.65
N ILE A 115 7.61 -5.03 -0.06
CA ILE A 115 8.65 -5.98 -0.45
C ILE A 115 8.30 -7.41 -0.06
N SER A 116 7.58 -7.61 1.04
CA SER A 116 7.14 -8.94 1.46
C SER A 116 6.15 -9.54 0.47
N GLU A 117 5.23 -8.73 -0.05
CA GLU A 117 4.32 -9.13 -1.13
C GLU A 117 5.07 -9.45 -2.42
N MET A 118 6.04 -8.61 -2.80
CA MET A 118 6.87 -8.86 -3.99
C MET A 118 7.67 -10.16 -3.87
N LEU A 119 8.27 -10.43 -2.70
CA LEU A 119 9.02 -11.66 -2.45
C LEU A 119 8.13 -12.91 -2.52
N ALA A 120 6.86 -12.81 -2.09
CA ALA A 120 5.92 -13.91 -2.19
C ALA A 120 5.61 -14.31 -3.65
N LEU A 121 5.75 -13.38 -4.60
CA LEU A 121 5.57 -13.65 -6.04
C LEU A 121 6.76 -14.37 -6.68
N LEU A 122 7.91 -14.44 -6.03
CA LEU A 122 9.11 -15.05 -6.60
C LEU A 122 9.09 -16.59 -6.54
N ASP A 123 8.24 -17.23 -5.74
CA ASP A 123 8.12 -18.71 -5.68
C ASP A 123 9.48 -19.43 -5.58
N GLY A 124 10.38 -18.91 -4.72
CA GLY A 124 11.72 -19.46 -4.51
C GLY A 124 12.81 -18.93 -5.45
N HIS A 125 12.50 -18.07 -6.42
CA HIS A 125 13.53 -17.35 -7.17
C HIS A 125 14.24 -16.31 -6.30
N GLU A 126 15.58 -16.25 -6.40
CA GLU A 126 16.37 -15.23 -5.71
C GLU A 126 16.11 -13.82 -6.28
N PRO A 127 15.92 -12.79 -5.43
CA PRO A 127 15.73 -11.41 -5.87
C PRO A 127 16.93 -10.88 -6.66
N CYS A 128 16.74 -10.66 -7.97
CA CYS A 128 17.78 -10.12 -8.83
C CYS A 128 17.78 -8.57 -8.87
N PHE A 129 18.67 -7.98 -9.66
CA PHE A 129 18.75 -6.52 -9.79
C PHE A 129 17.46 -5.89 -10.35
N LEU A 130 16.72 -6.59 -11.21
CA LEU A 130 15.43 -6.11 -11.73
C LEU A 130 14.37 -6.08 -10.62
N PHE A 131 14.34 -7.08 -9.74
CA PHE A 131 13.45 -7.08 -8.58
C PHE A 131 13.68 -5.84 -7.72
N ARG A 132 14.96 -5.53 -7.43
CA ARG A 132 15.33 -4.31 -6.71
C ARG A 132 14.86 -3.06 -7.44
N GLN A 133 15.07 -2.98 -8.77
CA GLN A 133 14.65 -1.81 -9.54
C GLN A 133 13.13 -1.64 -9.51
N ILE A 134 12.37 -2.71 -9.70
CA ILE A 134 10.90 -2.69 -9.63
C ILE A 134 10.45 -2.17 -8.27
N PHE A 135 11.04 -2.65 -7.17
CA PHE A 135 10.72 -2.19 -5.82
C PHE A 135 10.99 -0.69 -5.67
N LEU A 136 12.14 -0.21 -6.13
CA LEU A 136 12.47 1.22 -6.09
C LEU A 136 11.51 2.05 -6.96
N GLU A 137 11.04 1.55 -8.10
CA GLU A 137 10.02 2.24 -8.91
C GLU A 137 8.66 2.38 -8.20
N GLN A 138 8.35 1.49 -7.26
CA GLN A 138 7.12 1.60 -6.46
C GLN A 138 7.23 2.62 -5.31
N ILE A 139 8.43 3.01 -4.92
CA ILE A 139 8.68 3.91 -3.79
C ILE A 139 8.62 5.38 -4.26
N PRO A 140 8.04 6.29 -3.45
CA PRO A 140 8.10 7.72 -3.71
C PRO A 140 9.52 8.24 -3.97
N ILE A 141 9.64 9.11 -4.97
CA ILE A 141 10.93 9.60 -5.48
C ILE A 141 11.84 10.17 -4.40
N ASP A 142 11.29 10.87 -3.42
CA ASP A 142 12.03 11.51 -2.34
C ASP A 142 12.69 10.51 -1.39
N ILE A 143 12.04 9.39 -1.12
CA ILE A 143 12.63 8.29 -0.34
C ILE A 143 13.64 7.53 -1.18
N ARG A 144 13.30 7.29 -2.44
CA ARG A 144 14.21 6.61 -3.37
C ARG A 144 15.56 7.30 -3.48
N LEU A 145 15.59 8.63 -3.54
CA LEU A 145 16.83 9.42 -3.58
C LEU A 145 17.69 9.26 -2.32
N LEU A 146 17.10 8.93 -1.18
CA LEU A 146 17.83 8.67 0.07
C LEU A 146 18.31 7.21 0.17
N LEU A 147 17.75 6.31 -0.66
CA LEU A 147 18.14 4.90 -0.71
C LEU A 147 19.30 4.62 -1.66
N THR A 148 19.65 5.53 -2.58
CA THR A 148 20.69 5.29 -3.61
C THR A 148 22.09 5.06 -3.04
N ASP A 149 22.38 5.55 -1.84
CA ASP A 149 23.70 5.41 -1.18
C ASP A 149 23.83 4.11 -0.36
N THR A 150 22.74 3.33 -0.23
CA THR A 150 22.76 2.11 0.59
C THR A 150 23.16 0.88 -0.22
N SER A 151 24.33 0.32 0.08
CA SER A 151 24.84 -0.95 -0.46
C SER A 151 24.14 -2.20 0.12
N LEU A 152 22.92 -2.06 0.63
CA LEU A 152 22.13 -3.13 1.22
C LEU A 152 21.74 -4.14 0.14
N LYS A 153 22.39 -5.30 0.11
CA LYS A 153 22.09 -6.37 -0.85
C LYS A 153 20.81 -7.13 -0.50
N ASP A 154 20.51 -7.26 0.78
CA ASP A 154 19.29 -7.91 1.26
C ASP A 154 18.08 -7.01 1.01
N PRO A 155 17.10 -7.45 0.20
CA PRO A 155 15.87 -6.69 -0.04
C PRO A 155 15.13 -6.35 1.26
N ARG A 156 15.07 -7.28 2.23
CA ARG A 156 14.32 -7.05 3.48
C ARG A 156 14.94 -5.92 4.30
N GLN A 157 16.26 -5.89 4.42
CA GLN A 157 16.98 -4.80 5.08
C GLN A 157 16.79 -3.46 4.35
N LEU A 158 16.84 -3.45 3.02
CA LEU A 158 16.56 -2.25 2.23
C LEU A 158 15.18 -1.68 2.55
N ALA A 159 14.17 -2.55 2.66
CA ALA A 159 12.81 -2.13 2.96
C ALA A 159 12.63 -1.63 4.40
N ILE A 160 13.30 -2.25 5.38
CA ILE A 160 13.32 -1.76 6.77
C ILE A 160 13.92 -0.35 6.84
N HIS A 161 15.00 -0.10 6.10
CA HIS A 161 15.58 1.23 6.03
C HIS A 161 14.64 2.24 5.34
N ALA A 162 13.97 1.81 4.28
CA ALA A 162 12.95 2.62 3.61
C ALA A 162 11.74 2.94 4.50
N ASP A 163 11.32 2.02 5.38
CA ASP A 163 10.25 2.27 6.36
C ASP A 163 10.60 3.44 7.30
N ALA A 164 11.85 3.50 7.79
CA ALA A 164 12.27 4.58 8.68
C ALA A 164 12.18 5.96 7.99
N LEU A 165 12.58 6.02 6.72
CA LEU A 165 12.47 7.24 5.90
C LEU A 165 11.01 7.60 5.61
N TRP A 166 10.17 6.60 5.33
CA TRP A 166 8.74 6.76 5.10
C TRP A 166 8.01 7.29 6.34
N GLN A 167 8.32 6.74 7.51
CA GLN A 167 7.76 7.21 8.79
C GLN A 167 8.22 8.63 9.13
N ALA A 168 9.51 8.96 8.92
CA ALA A 168 10.02 10.30 9.14
C ALA A 168 9.29 11.35 8.28
N LYS A 169 9.05 11.03 7.00
CA LYS A 169 8.26 11.86 6.09
C LYS A 169 6.82 12.04 6.58
N GLN A 170 6.17 10.97 7.05
CA GLN A 170 4.81 11.06 7.58
C GLN A 170 4.74 11.93 8.84
N GLN A 171 5.73 11.84 9.73
CA GLN A 171 5.81 12.69 10.92
C GLN A 171 6.02 14.16 10.58
N ASP A 172 6.84 14.47 9.57
CA ASP A 172 6.99 15.84 9.08
C ASP A 172 5.66 16.38 8.55
N LEU A 173 4.87 15.59 7.81
CA LEU A 173 3.54 15.97 7.31
C LEU A 173 2.51 16.20 8.43
N VAL A 174 2.55 15.41 9.51
CA VAL A 174 1.65 15.55 10.68
C VAL A 174 2.08 16.70 11.59
N THR A 175 3.38 16.99 11.67
CA THR A 175 3.95 18.08 12.49
C THR A 175 3.97 19.43 11.75
N ILE A 176 3.48 19.48 10.50
CA ILE A 176 3.07 20.74 9.88
C ILE A 176 1.86 21.25 10.68
N ASN A 177 2.14 21.95 11.79
CA ASN A 177 1.35 23.12 12.13
C ASN A 177 1.17 23.83 10.80
N PRO A 178 -0.07 24.03 10.28
CA PRO A 178 -0.22 24.89 9.12
C PRO A 178 0.59 26.11 9.48
N VAL A 179 1.52 26.50 8.62
CA VAL A 179 2.09 27.83 8.73
C VAL A 179 0.87 28.71 8.58
N ARG A 180 0.26 29.03 9.74
CA ARG A 180 -0.47 30.24 9.94
C ARG A 180 0.64 31.18 9.56
N THR A 181 0.60 31.61 8.32
CA THR A 181 0.97 32.96 8.01
C THR A 181 0.13 33.74 9.00
N GLN A 182 0.67 33.91 10.21
CA GLN A 182 0.63 35.17 10.86
C GLN A 182 1.15 36.06 9.74
N ARG A 183 0.19 36.55 8.93
CA ARG A 183 0.27 37.87 8.39
C ARG A 183 0.75 38.63 9.61
N ARG A 184 2.06 38.90 9.66
CA ARG A 184 2.54 39.98 10.48
C ARG A 184 1.57 41.07 10.05
N ASN A 185 0.77 41.57 10.98
CA ASN A 185 0.13 42.85 10.80
C ASN A 185 1.31 43.83 10.72
N ILE A 186 1.99 43.81 9.57
CA ILE A 186 2.61 44.95 8.98
C ILE A 186 1.37 45.79 8.72
N SER A 187 0.99 46.57 9.73
CA SER A 187 0.15 47.73 9.53
C SER A 187 0.66 48.35 8.25
N PRO A 188 -0.16 48.45 7.18
CA PRO A 188 0.27 49.15 5.99
C PRO A 188 0.78 50.48 6.50
N SER A 189 2.07 50.77 6.30
CA SER A 189 2.52 52.15 6.37
C SER A 189 1.52 52.88 5.48
N GLN A 190 0.70 53.74 6.07
CA GLN A 190 -0.29 54.54 5.39
C GLN A 190 0.48 55.49 4.47
N ARG A 191 1.00 54.95 3.36
CA ARG A 191 1.26 55.73 2.18
C ARG A 191 -0.14 56.06 1.67
N PRO A 192 -0.53 57.34 1.63
CA PRO A 192 -1.82 57.73 1.13
C PRO A 192 -1.98 57.10 -0.26
N LEU A 193 -3.07 56.38 -0.46
CA LEU A 193 -3.47 55.89 -1.77
C LEU A 193 -3.45 57.10 -2.70
N LYS A 194 -2.59 57.08 -3.72
CA LYS A 194 -2.56 58.12 -4.75
C LYS A 194 -3.92 58.12 -5.45
N VAL A 195 -4.78 59.05 -5.08
CA VAL A 195 -6.01 59.33 -5.82
C VAL A 195 -5.56 59.88 -7.17
N ASN A 196 -5.57 59.03 -8.18
CA ASN A 196 -5.14 59.41 -9.52
C ASN A 196 -6.31 60.11 -10.22
N ASN A 197 -6.55 61.37 -9.87
CA ASN A 197 -7.57 62.19 -10.52
C ASN A 197 -7.00 62.71 -11.83
N THR A 198 -7.51 62.22 -12.96
CA THR A 198 -7.10 62.63 -14.31
C THR A 198 -7.36 64.10 -14.61
N LYS A 199 -8.15 64.78 -13.77
CA LYS A 199 -8.43 66.22 -13.86
C LYS A 199 -7.45 67.11 -13.07
N TRP A 200 -6.46 66.52 -12.41
CA TRP A 200 -5.43 67.25 -11.67
C TRP A 200 -4.12 67.26 -12.46
N CYS A 201 -3.42 68.40 -12.44
CA CYS A 201 -2.11 68.50 -13.07
C CYS A 201 -1.08 67.61 -12.34
N PHE A 202 0.03 67.33 -13.02
CA PHE A 202 1.13 66.51 -12.49
C PHE A 202 1.58 66.92 -11.07
N TYR A 203 1.63 68.23 -10.78
CA TYR A 203 2.06 68.72 -9.48
C TYR A 203 1.06 68.35 -8.36
N HIS A 204 -0.24 68.52 -8.60
CA HIS A 204 -1.26 68.15 -7.62
C HIS A 204 -1.48 66.64 -7.51
N GLN A 205 -1.25 65.85 -8.58
CA GLN A 205 -1.26 64.39 -8.47
C GLN A 205 -0.11 63.84 -7.61
N LYS A 206 1.07 64.48 -7.68
CA LYS A 206 2.27 64.00 -6.99
C LYS A 206 2.41 64.53 -5.56
N TRP A 207 2.00 65.78 -5.31
CA TRP A 207 2.20 66.45 -4.02
C TRP A 207 0.91 66.95 -3.34
N GLY A 208 -0.25 66.83 -4.01
CA GLY A 208 -1.55 67.23 -3.46
C GLY A 208 -1.55 68.69 -2.97
N PRO A 209 -2.06 68.97 -1.75
CA PRO A 209 -2.18 70.34 -1.23
C PRO A 209 -0.83 71.00 -0.93
N LYS A 210 0.28 70.25 -0.98
CA LYS A 210 1.64 70.77 -0.79
C LYS A 210 2.29 71.24 -2.11
N ALA A 211 1.58 71.14 -3.24
CA ALA A 211 2.09 71.58 -4.53
C ALA A 211 2.24 73.11 -4.56
N ARG A 212 3.44 73.59 -4.92
CA ARG A 212 3.73 75.03 -5.01
C ARG A 212 3.33 75.66 -6.34
N ASN A 213 3.17 74.83 -7.38
CA ASN A 213 2.85 75.27 -8.73
C ASN A 213 1.60 74.57 -9.26
N CYS A 214 0.78 75.30 -10.00
CA CYS A 214 -0.40 74.80 -10.70
C CYS A 214 -0.24 75.00 -12.22
N ARG A 215 -0.74 74.07 -13.03
CA ARG A 215 -0.78 74.19 -14.50
C ARG A 215 -2.21 73.95 -14.97
N PRO A 216 -2.88 74.94 -15.60
CA PRO A 216 -4.21 74.77 -16.17
C PRO A 216 -4.20 73.78 -17.36
N PRO A 217 -5.31 73.06 -17.62
CA PRO A 217 -6.54 73.00 -16.82
C PRO A 217 -6.37 72.03 -15.65
N CYS A 218 -6.52 72.52 -14.41
CA CYS A 218 -6.42 71.70 -13.19
C CYS A 218 -7.59 72.04 -12.27
N GLU A 219 -8.43 71.06 -11.97
CA GLU A 219 -9.62 71.20 -11.11
C GLU A 219 -9.29 70.96 -9.62
N TYR A 220 -8.05 71.21 -9.18
CA TYR A 220 -7.66 71.02 -7.78
C TYR A 220 -8.19 72.20 -6.93
N PRO A 221 -9.01 71.96 -5.89
CA PRO A 221 -9.55 73.03 -5.06
C PRO A 221 -8.44 73.64 -4.20
N GLY A 222 -8.10 74.90 -4.50
CA GLY A 222 -7.10 75.67 -3.77
C GLY A 222 -5.70 75.60 -4.36
N ASN A 223 -5.45 76.38 -5.43
CA ASN A 223 -4.20 77.11 -5.67
C ASN A 223 -4.36 78.09 -6.86
N GLU A 224 -5.38 78.96 -6.81
CA GLU A 224 -5.74 79.87 -7.91
C GLU A 224 -4.71 81.00 -8.17
N GLN A 225 -3.60 81.06 -7.43
CA GLN A 225 -2.63 82.16 -7.52
C GLN A 225 -1.23 81.75 -8.02
N ALA A 226 -1.02 80.52 -8.47
CA ALA A 226 0.28 80.07 -8.97
C ALA A 226 0.45 80.19 -10.51
N SER A 227 -0.44 80.93 -11.19
CA SER A 227 -0.42 81.13 -12.64
C SER A 227 -0.38 82.61 -13.02
N ARG A 228 0.68 83.31 -12.60
CA ARG A 228 1.15 84.56 -13.23
C ARG A 228 2.66 84.70 -13.08
N GLN A 229 3.39 84.12 -14.04
CA GLN A 229 4.52 84.71 -14.76
C GLN A 229 4.99 83.72 -15.83
#